data_AF-A0A243S4L8-F1
#
_entry.id   AF-A0A243S4L8-F1
#
_cell.length_a   1.000
_cell.length_b   1.000
_cell.length_c   1.000
_cell.angle_alpha   90.00
_cell.angle_beta   90.00
_cell.angle_gamma   90.00
#
_symmetry.space_group_name_H-M   'P 1'
#
loop_
_entity.id
_entity.type
_entity.pdbx_description
1 polymer ?
#
loop_
_entity_poly.entity_id
_entity_poly.type
_entity_poly.pdbx_seq_one_letter_code
_entity_poly.pdbx_strand_id
1 'polypeptide(L)'
;MPTPTCEHCPAPLPITARRHARYCSTRCRVAAHRARRRTLPDELTSRPRWVRRTAAKVPVTVDGAAASSTDPETWSRYSDAAASRVGAGFGFVLNGDGVVCLDLDHCLYGDRVAPWAQRILDAAGPTWVERSVSGDGLHVWGYGELPHGRRVSVGTGTVELYGTGRYIAVTGDTWGDTPRRLGDLSAVIHALL
;
A
#
# COMPACT_ATOMS: atom_id res chain seq x y z
N MET A 1 38.39 -14.31 6.84
CA MET A 1 36.99 -14.11 7.25
C MET A 1 36.36 -13.14 6.26
N PRO A 2 35.17 -13.42 5.69
CA PRO A 2 34.53 -12.48 4.77
C PRO A 2 34.24 -11.16 5.49
N THR A 3 34.66 -10.06 4.89
CA THR A 3 34.38 -8.72 5.43
C THR A 3 32.87 -8.50 5.39
N PRO A 4 32.21 -8.13 6.51
CA PRO A 4 30.77 -7.90 6.49
C PRO A 4 30.46 -6.73 5.54
N THR A 5 29.47 -6.91 4.69
CA THR A 5 29.07 -5.97 3.64
C THR A 5 27.90 -5.09 4.09
N CYS A 6 27.79 -3.91 3.50
CA CYS A 6 26.65 -3.03 3.71
C CYS A 6 25.36 -3.67 3.19
N GLU A 7 24.27 -3.58 3.95
CA GLU A 7 22.94 -4.07 3.52
C GLU A 7 22.32 -3.25 2.35
N HIS A 8 22.92 -2.13 1.95
CA HIS A 8 22.37 -1.23 0.93
C HIS A 8 23.20 -1.13 -0.35
N CYS A 9 24.50 -1.41 -0.29
CA CYS A 9 25.40 -1.27 -1.44
C CYS A 9 26.49 -2.35 -1.39
N PRO A 10 27.21 -2.60 -2.50
CA PRO A 10 28.25 -3.64 -2.55
C PRO A 10 29.49 -3.35 -1.70
N ALA A 11 29.58 -2.18 -1.06
CA ALA A 11 30.76 -1.78 -0.29
C ALA A 11 30.88 -2.56 1.04
N PRO A 12 32.11 -2.89 1.49
CA PRO A 12 32.34 -3.45 2.81
C PRO A 12 31.98 -2.44 3.92
N LEU A 13 31.66 -2.96 5.11
CA LEU A 13 31.56 -2.12 6.31
C LEU A 13 32.95 -1.59 6.70
N PRO A 14 33.05 -0.35 7.23
CA PRO A 14 34.31 0.19 7.75
C PRO A 14 34.94 -0.74 8.79
N ILE A 15 36.27 -0.83 8.81
CA ILE A 15 37.01 -1.63 9.81
C ILE A 15 36.72 -1.14 11.24
N THR A 16 36.41 0.15 11.39
CA THR A 16 36.02 0.78 12.66
C THR A 16 34.54 0.59 13.02
N ALA A 17 33.76 -0.11 12.20
CA ALA A 17 32.34 -0.30 12.42
C ALA A 17 32.09 -1.24 13.62
N ARG A 18 31.07 -0.91 14.42
CA ARG A 18 30.63 -1.77 15.54
C ARG A 18 30.19 -3.14 15.00
N ARG A 19 30.31 -4.18 15.83
CA ARG A 19 29.89 -5.57 15.49
C ARG A 19 28.45 -5.72 14.97
N HIS A 20 27.57 -4.77 15.26
CA HIS A 20 26.16 -4.78 14.84
C HIS A 20 25.85 -3.74 13.75
N ALA A 21 26.86 -3.08 13.19
CA ALA A 21 26.66 -2.12 12.11
C ALA A 21 26.13 -2.85 10.87
N ARG A 22 25.11 -2.26 10.24
CA ARG A 22 24.42 -2.82 9.06
C ARG A 22 24.69 -2.03 7.78
N TYR A 23 25.22 -0.80 7.90
CA TYR A 23 25.43 0.11 6.77
C TYR A 23 26.83 0.72 6.83
N CYS A 24 27.45 0.92 5.66
CA CYS A 24 28.80 1.46 5.56
C CYS A 24 28.88 2.97 5.88
N SER A 25 27.76 3.68 5.90
CA SER A 25 27.70 5.12 6.17
C SER A 25 26.32 5.58 6.62
N THR A 26 26.25 6.77 7.23
CA THR A 26 24.96 7.45 7.48
C THR A 26 24.18 7.65 6.19
N ARG A 27 24.85 7.96 5.06
CA ARG A 27 24.20 8.06 3.75
C ARG A 27 23.53 6.74 3.36
N CYS A 28 24.22 5.61 3.46
CA CYS A 28 23.64 4.30 3.16
C CYS A 28 22.54 3.90 4.15
N ARG A 29 22.68 4.22 5.44
CA ARG A 29 21.60 4.02 6.43
C ARG A 29 20.36 4.85 6.07
N VAL A 30 20.54 6.12 5.72
CA VAL A 30 19.44 7.02 5.33
C VAL A 30 18.85 6.62 3.98
N ALA A 31 19.66 6.16 3.02
CA ALA A 31 19.20 5.68 1.72
C ALA A 31 18.46 4.34 1.84
N ALA A 32 18.97 3.39 2.63
CA ALA A 32 18.26 2.15 2.98
C ALA A 32 16.95 2.47 3.72
N HIS A 33 17.00 3.40 4.66
CA HIS A 33 15.82 3.89 5.37
C HIS A 33 14.84 4.57 4.42
N ARG A 34 15.29 5.39 3.46
CA ARG A 34 14.46 6.05 2.44
C ARG A 34 13.87 5.07 1.44
N ALA A 35 14.64 4.09 1.00
CA ALA A 35 14.16 2.99 0.17
C ALA A 35 13.13 2.14 0.92
N ARG A 36 13.32 1.93 2.22
CA ARG A 36 12.32 1.37 3.14
C ARG A 36 11.18 2.33 3.48
N ARG A 37 11.33 3.64 3.25
CA ARG A 37 10.32 4.70 3.53
C ARG A 37 9.48 5.08 2.32
N ARG A 38 9.96 4.86 1.08
CA ARG A 38 9.11 4.91 -0.11
C ARG A 38 8.39 3.57 -0.23
N THR A 39 7.53 3.33 0.75
CA THR A 39 6.65 2.17 0.78
C THR A 39 5.53 2.27 -0.26
N LEU A 40 5.17 3.51 -0.61
CA LEU A 40 3.99 3.84 -1.39
C LEU A 40 4.35 4.31 -2.81
N PRO A 41 3.51 4.00 -3.81
CA PRO A 41 3.63 4.55 -5.16
C PRO A 41 3.58 6.09 -5.19
N ASP A 42 4.40 6.71 -6.05
CA ASP A 42 4.42 8.15 -6.25
C ASP A 42 3.07 8.65 -6.83
N GLU A 43 2.40 7.79 -7.60
CA GLU A 43 1.06 8.02 -8.13
C GLU A 43 0.03 8.25 -7.01
N LEU A 44 0.12 7.53 -5.88
CA LEU A 44 -0.79 7.78 -4.76
C LEU A 44 -0.36 9.00 -3.94
N THR A 45 0.92 9.11 -3.61
CA THR A 45 1.42 10.15 -2.70
C THR A 45 1.42 11.57 -3.29
N SER A 46 1.42 11.69 -4.63
CA SER A 46 1.30 12.98 -5.33
C SER A 46 -0.11 13.58 -5.30
N ARG A 47 -1.14 12.82 -4.91
CA ARG A 47 -2.55 13.24 -4.91
C ARG A 47 -3.00 13.74 -3.53
N PRO A 48 -3.71 14.88 -3.40
CA PRO A 48 -4.08 15.48 -2.12
C PRO A 48 -5.38 14.91 -1.55
N ARG A 49 -5.47 13.58 -1.43
CA ARG A 49 -6.67 12.89 -0.92
C ARG A 49 -6.37 11.84 0.14
N TRP A 50 -5.42 12.19 1.02
CA TRP A 50 -5.00 11.38 2.15
C TRP A 50 -5.75 11.76 3.41
N VAL A 51 -6.12 10.76 4.19
CA VAL A 51 -6.70 10.89 5.52
C VAL A 51 -5.87 10.09 6.52
N ARG A 52 -6.05 10.38 7.80
CA ARG A 52 -5.64 9.48 8.88
C ARG A 52 -6.79 8.52 9.17
N ARG A 53 -6.54 7.49 9.98
CA ARG A 53 -7.60 6.63 10.49
C ARG A 53 -7.40 6.28 11.95
N THR A 54 -8.46 6.00 12.67
CA THR A 54 -8.40 5.42 14.03
C THR A 54 -7.96 3.95 13.99
N ALA A 55 -7.75 3.36 15.17
CA ALA A 55 -7.52 1.92 15.30
C ALA A 55 -8.73 1.08 14.82
N ALA A 56 -9.94 1.63 14.96
CA ALA A 56 -11.18 1.03 14.47
C ALA A 56 -11.41 1.24 12.96
N LYS A 57 -10.38 1.67 12.20
CA LYS A 57 -10.45 1.94 10.76
C LYS A 57 -11.55 2.97 10.40
N VAL A 58 -11.74 3.99 11.24
CA VAL A 58 -12.61 5.14 10.92
C VAL A 58 -11.73 6.28 10.38
N PRO A 59 -12.07 6.88 9.23
CA PRO A 59 -11.27 7.97 8.64
C PRO A 59 -11.39 9.24 9.49
N VAL A 60 -10.25 9.88 9.72
CA VAL A 60 -10.14 11.15 10.44
C VAL A 60 -9.19 12.09 9.70
N THR A 61 -9.41 13.38 9.86
CA THR A 61 -8.54 14.42 9.34
C THR A 61 -7.17 14.39 10.05
N VAL A 62 -6.22 15.19 9.57
CA VAL A 62 -4.86 15.24 10.15
C VAL A 62 -4.82 15.82 11.57
N ASP A 63 -5.86 16.53 11.99
CA ASP A 63 -6.08 17.09 13.33
C ASP A 63 -7.06 16.25 14.18
N GLY A 64 -7.71 15.23 13.62
CA GLY A 64 -8.49 14.23 14.36
C GLY A 64 -10.00 14.39 14.36
N ALA A 65 -10.54 15.35 13.60
CA ALA A 65 -11.97 15.39 13.29
C ALA A 65 -12.36 14.23 12.35
N ALA A 66 -13.66 13.95 12.23
CA ALA A 66 -14.14 12.96 11.27
C ALA A 66 -13.81 13.42 9.84
N ALA A 67 -13.29 12.51 9.01
CA ALA A 67 -13.10 12.76 7.59
C ALA A 67 -14.15 12.01 6.77
N SER A 68 -14.57 12.61 5.67
CA SER A 68 -15.55 12.04 4.74
C SER A 68 -14.84 11.36 3.57
N SER A 69 -15.42 10.30 3.02
CA SER A 69 -14.94 9.69 1.77
C SER A 69 -15.45 10.38 0.50
N THR A 70 -16.24 11.45 0.63
CA THR A 70 -16.85 12.18 -0.49
C THR A 70 -16.69 13.69 -0.41
N ASP A 71 -16.14 14.22 0.69
CA ASP A 71 -15.88 15.65 0.86
C ASP A 71 -14.37 15.95 0.85
N PRO A 72 -13.85 16.54 -0.25
CA PRO A 72 -12.43 16.88 -0.40
C PRO A 72 -11.88 17.85 0.65
N GLU A 73 -12.71 18.66 1.30
CA GLU A 73 -12.25 19.59 2.34
C GLU A 73 -11.74 18.87 3.59
N THR A 74 -12.14 17.61 3.77
CA THR A 74 -11.68 16.76 4.87
C THR A 74 -10.39 15.98 4.55
N TRP A 75 -9.83 16.13 3.35
CA TRP A 75 -8.63 15.41 2.93
C TRP A 75 -7.36 16.27 3.03
N SER A 76 -6.21 15.64 2.88
CA SER A 76 -4.90 16.29 3.00
C SER A 76 -3.89 15.77 1.97
N ARG A 77 -2.75 16.43 1.87
CA ARG A 77 -1.60 15.89 1.15
C ARG A 77 -0.99 14.74 1.94
N TYR A 78 -0.31 13.83 1.23
CA TYR A 78 0.43 12.75 1.89
C TYR A 78 1.44 13.27 2.93
N SER A 79 2.13 14.38 2.64
CA SER A 79 3.08 15.00 3.56
C SER A 79 2.46 15.36 4.90
N ASP A 80 1.22 15.87 4.88
CA ASP A 80 0.54 16.37 6.07
C ASP A 80 0.02 15.19 6.89
N ALA A 81 -0.57 14.18 6.22
CA ALA A 81 -0.94 12.92 6.84
C ALA A 81 0.28 12.20 7.45
N ALA A 82 1.44 12.23 6.79
CA ALA A 82 2.68 11.63 7.26
C ALA A 82 3.31 12.39 8.44
N ALA A 83 3.11 13.71 8.53
CA ALA A 83 3.55 14.52 9.66
C ALA A 83 2.62 14.39 10.88
N SER A 84 1.33 14.10 10.66
CA SER A 84 0.35 13.94 11.72
C SER A 84 0.59 12.71 12.60
N ARG A 85 0.41 12.89 13.91
CA ARG A 85 0.44 11.82 14.93
C ARG A 85 -0.94 11.29 15.29
N VAL A 86 -2.00 11.83 14.69
CA VAL A 86 -3.39 11.44 14.96
C VAL A 86 -3.66 10.03 14.46
N GLY A 87 -4.42 9.25 15.23
CA GLY A 87 -4.87 7.93 14.80
C GLY A 87 -3.74 6.89 14.68
N ALA A 88 -4.03 5.80 13.96
CA ALA A 88 -3.25 4.58 13.92
C ALA A 88 -2.74 4.20 12.51
N GLY A 89 -2.98 5.03 11.50
CA GLY A 89 -2.52 4.76 10.15
C GLY A 89 -3.07 5.73 9.11
N PHE A 90 -2.79 5.41 7.85
CA PHE A 90 -3.17 6.20 6.70
C PHE A 90 -4.43 5.64 6.04
N GLY A 91 -5.10 6.50 5.30
CA GLY A 91 -6.12 6.13 4.33
C GLY A 91 -6.00 6.97 3.06
N PHE A 92 -6.39 6.39 1.94
CA PHE A 92 -6.46 7.07 0.65
C PHE A 92 -7.89 7.03 0.13
N VAL A 93 -8.42 8.19 -0.26
CA VAL A 93 -9.80 8.30 -0.75
C VAL A 93 -9.85 8.06 -2.25
N LEU A 94 -10.79 7.21 -2.68
CA LEU A 94 -11.10 6.94 -4.07
C LEU A 94 -12.24 7.86 -4.50
N ASN A 95 -12.02 8.69 -5.51
CA ASN A 95 -12.97 9.72 -5.96
C ASN A 95 -13.47 9.53 -7.41
N GLY A 96 -13.20 8.38 -8.02
CA GLY A 96 -13.63 8.08 -9.40
C GLY A 96 -12.70 8.61 -10.50
N ASP A 97 -11.46 9.00 -10.20
CA ASP A 97 -10.49 9.47 -11.21
C ASP A 97 -9.72 8.36 -11.94
N GLY A 98 -10.20 7.12 -11.84
CA GLY A 98 -9.59 5.95 -12.44
C GLY A 98 -8.58 5.22 -11.56
N VAL A 99 -8.21 5.72 -10.38
CA VAL A 99 -7.50 4.91 -9.38
C VAL A 99 -8.47 3.94 -8.72
N VAL A 100 -8.12 2.67 -8.67
CA VAL A 100 -8.94 1.60 -8.10
C VAL A 100 -8.14 0.73 -7.15
N CYS A 101 -8.86 0.04 -6.26
CA CYS A 101 -8.32 -0.96 -5.35
C CYS A 101 -9.20 -2.20 -5.40
N LEU A 102 -8.59 -3.37 -5.62
CA LEU A 102 -9.21 -4.66 -5.40
C LEU A 102 -8.79 -5.14 -3.99
N ASP A 103 -9.76 -5.29 -3.10
CA ASP A 103 -9.57 -5.78 -1.74
C ASP A 103 -9.85 -7.28 -1.67
N LEU A 104 -8.81 -8.05 -1.37
CA LEU A 104 -8.84 -9.50 -1.30
C LEU A 104 -8.80 -9.91 0.18
N ASP A 105 -9.99 -10.04 0.76
CA ASP A 105 -10.15 -10.39 2.17
C ASP A 105 -9.73 -11.84 2.46
N HIS A 106 -9.07 -12.05 3.61
CA HIS A 106 -8.69 -13.37 4.14
C HIS A 106 -7.98 -14.28 3.13
N CYS A 107 -7.16 -13.69 2.25
CA CYS A 107 -6.47 -14.41 1.19
C CYS A 107 -5.07 -14.91 1.58
N LEU A 108 -4.56 -14.57 2.76
CA LEU A 108 -3.24 -14.95 3.22
C LEU A 108 -3.30 -15.95 4.39
N TYR A 109 -2.46 -16.98 4.31
CA TYR A 109 -2.18 -17.93 5.39
C TYR A 109 -0.67 -17.89 5.68
N GLY A 110 -0.25 -16.92 6.50
CA GLY A 110 1.16 -16.57 6.65
C GLY A 110 1.70 -15.97 5.35
N ASP A 111 2.73 -16.57 4.77
CA ASP A 111 3.33 -16.14 3.49
C ASP A 111 2.69 -16.81 2.26
N ARG A 112 1.62 -17.60 2.45
CA ARG A 112 0.94 -18.30 1.36
C ARG A 112 -0.33 -17.57 0.94
N VAL A 113 -0.46 -17.34 -0.37
CA VAL A 113 -1.66 -16.79 -0.99
C VAL A 113 -2.66 -17.91 -1.30
N ALA A 114 -3.94 -17.68 -1.03
CA ALA A 114 -5.02 -18.58 -1.40
C ALA A 114 -5.09 -18.74 -2.94
N PRO A 115 -5.40 -19.94 -3.48
CA PRO A 115 -5.40 -20.16 -4.92
C PRO A 115 -6.32 -19.23 -5.73
N TRP A 116 -7.45 -18.83 -5.16
CA TRP A 116 -8.38 -17.91 -5.82
C TRP A 116 -7.79 -16.50 -5.95
N ALA A 117 -7.08 -16.04 -4.92
CA ALA A 117 -6.43 -14.74 -4.88
C ALA A 117 -5.20 -14.72 -5.78
N GLN A 118 -4.44 -15.82 -5.82
CA GLN A 118 -3.30 -15.94 -6.73
C GLN A 118 -3.71 -15.76 -8.19
N ARG A 119 -4.85 -16.32 -8.62
CA ARG A 119 -5.36 -16.09 -9.99
C ARG A 119 -5.65 -14.62 -10.29
N ILE A 120 -6.15 -13.86 -9.31
CA ILE A 120 -6.39 -12.41 -9.47
C ILE A 120 -5.05 -11.67 -9.57
N LEU A 121 -4.08 -12.01 -8.72
CA LEU A 121 -2.73 -11.41 -8.78
C LEU A 121 -2.04 -11.69 -10.12
N ASP A 122 -2.14 -12.93 -10.62
CA ASP A 122 -1.56 -13.31 -11.91
C ASP A 122 -2.22 -12.53 -13.06
N ALA A 123 -3.54 -12.31 -13.00
CA ALA A 123 -4.29 -11.55 -13.99
C ALA A 123 -4.08 -10.03 -13.91
N ALA A 124 -3.83 -9.50 -12.71
CA ALA A 124 -3.59 -8.07 -12.46
C ALA A 124 -2.27 -7.57 -13.06
N GLY A 125 -1.30 -8.48 -13.29
CA GLY A 125 -0.01 -8.12 -13.86
C GLY A 125 0.83 -7.24 -12.93
N PRO A 126 1.83 -6.51 -13.48
CA PRO A 126 2.80 -5.77 -12.68
C PRO A 126 2.21 -4.46 -12.12
N THR A 127 1.65 -4.56 -10.92
CA THR A 127 1.13 -3.41 -10.15
C THR A 127 1.51 -3.51 -8.68
N TRP A 128 1.31 -2.42 -7.93
CA TRP A 128 1.56 -2.39 -6.50
C TRP A 128 0.51 -3.18 -5.72
N VAL A 129 0.99 -4.06 -4.84
CA VAL A 129 0.18 -4.84 -3.92
C VAL A 129 0.72 -4.63 -2.51
N GLU A 130 -0.18 -4.37 -1.56
CA GLU A 130 0.17 -4.27 -0.14
C GLU A 130 -0.62 -5.26 0.70
N ARG A 131 -0.03 -5.68 1.82
CA ARG A 131 -0.73 -6.40 2.87
C ARG A 131 -1.68 -5.44 3.58
N SER A 132 -2.94 -5.85 3.74
CA SER A 132 -3.98 -5.04 4.37
C SER A 132 -3.72 -4.85 5.87
N VAL A 133 -4.47 -3.95 6.51
CA VAL A 133 -4.35 -3.67 7.96
C VAL A 133 -4.64 -4.88 8.84
N SER A 134 -5.48 -5.84 8.39
CA SER A 134 -5.75 -7.06 9.18
C SER A 134 -4.58 -8.04 9.16
N GLY A 135 -3.65 -7.91 8.20
CA GLY A 135 -2.49 -8.77 8.06
C GLY A 135 -2.74 -10.07 7.29
N ASP A 136 -4.00 -10.43 7.06
CA ASP A 136 -4.43 -11.65 6.36
C ASP A 136 -5.11 -11.39 4.99
N GLY A 137 -5.17 -10.13 4.55
CA GLY A 137 -5.68 -9.73 3.24
C GLY A 137 -4.66 -8.95 2.41
N LEU A 138 -5.01 -8.70 1.15
CA LEU A 138 -4.18 -7.94 0.20
C LEU A 138 -5.01 -6.84 -0.48
N HIS A 139 -4.42 -5.67 -0.67
CA HIS A 139 -4.94 -4.63 -1.56
C HIS A 139 -4.13 -4.63 -2.86
N VAL A 140 -4.80 -4.83 -3.99
CA VAL A 140 -4.23 -4.71 -5.33
C VAL A 140 -4.63 -3.35 -5.89
N TRP A 141 -3.66 -2.44 -6.03
CA TRP A 141 -3.89 -1.07 -6.47
C TRP A 141 -3.61 -0.94 -7.97
N GLY A 142 -4.31 -0.07 -8.68
CA GLY A 142 -4.01 0.21 -10.08
C GLY A 142 -4.95 1.22 -10.73
N TYR A 143 -4.97 1.20 -12.05
CA TYR A 143 -5.86 2.02 -12.87
C TYR A 143 -6.96 1.19 -13.51
N GLY A 144 -8.17 1.73 -13.60
CA GLY A 144 -9.28 1.09 -14.30
C GLY A 144 -10.59 1.87 -14.13
N GLU A 145 -11.58 1.52 -14.93
CA GLU A 145 -12.92 2.12 -14.84
C GLU A 145 -13.81 1.31 -13.92
N LEU A 146 -14.32 1.94 -12.86
CA LEU A 146 -15.26 1.31 -11.96
C LEU A 146 -16.26 2.34 -11.41
N PRO A 147 -17.42 2.55 -12.07
CA PRO A 147 -18.36 3.60 -11.70
C PRO A 147 -19.04 3.33 -10.34
N HIS A 148 -19.11 2.07 -9.92
CA HIS A 148 -19.70 1.65 -8.65
C HIS A 148 -18.90 0.49 -8.06
N GLY A 149 -18.77 0.47 -6.73
CA GLY A 149 -18.17 -0.66 -6.04
C GLY A 149 -18.90 -1.98 -6.32
N ARG A 150 -18.16 -3.09 -6.28
CA ARG A 150 -18.68 -4.44 -6.54
C ARG A 150 -18.07 -5.44 -5.58
N ARG A 151 -18.85 -6.40 -5.13
CA ARG A 151 -18.39 -7.54 -4.32
C ARG A 151 -18.64 -8.80 -5.12
N VAL A 152 -17.59 -9.58 -5.39
CA VAL A 152 -17.62 -10.72 -6.30
C VAL A 152 -17.05 -11.94 -5.60
N SER A 153 -17.78 -13.06 -5.64
CA SER A 153 -17.28 -14.34 -5.12
C SER A 153 -16.35 -14.98 -6.14
N VAL A 154 -15.13 -15.33 -5.73
CA VAL A 154 -14.13 -15.97 -6.59
C VAL A 154 -13.65 -17.24 -5.91
N GLY A 155 -14.06 -18.40 -6.42
CA GLY A 155 -13.79 -19.68 -5.76
C GLY A 155 -14.39 -19.72 -4.36
N THR A 156 -13.54 -19.90 -3.34
CA THR A 156 -13.94 -19.95 -1.92
C THR A 156 -13.80 -18.61 -1.20
N GLY A 157 -13.38 -17.55 -1.90
CA GLY A 157 -13.16 -16.23 -1.32
C GLY A 157 -14.06 -15.16 -1.93
N THR A 158 -13.83 -13.91 -1.53
CA THR A 158 -14.54 -12.75 -2.06
C THR A 158 -13.53 -11.64 -2.34
N VAL A 159 -13.74 -10.94 -3.45
CA VAL A 159 -13.01 -9.73 -3.80
C VAL A 159 -13.99 -8.56 -3.81
N GLU A 160 -13.58 -7.43 -3.23
CA GLU A 160 -14.30 -6.17 -3.32
C GLU A 160 -13.53 -5.20 -4.21
N LEU A 161 -14.21 -4.66 -5.22
CA LEU A 161 -13.65 -3.71 -6.16
C LEU A 161 -14.14 -2.31 -5.78
N TYR A 162 -13.22 -1.38 -5.63
CA TYR A 162 -13.50 0.01 -5.27
C TYR A 162 -12.83 0.99 -6.23
N GLY A 163 -13.58 2.01 -6.66
CA GLY A 163 -13.07 3.10 -7.51
C GLY A 163 -13.56 4.50 -7.12
N THR A 164 -14.61 4.60 -6.29
CA THR A 164 -15.17 5.88 -5.85
C THR A 164 -15.92 5.77 -4.52
N GLY A 165 -16.09 6.91 -3.83
CA GLY A 165 -16.96 7.07 -2.64
C GLY A 165 -16.50 6.34 -1.37
N ARG A 166 -15.32 5.72 -1.40
CA ARG A 166 -14.73 4.96 -0.29
C ARG A 166 -13.30 5.41 -0.07
N TYR A 167 -12.81 5.23 1.15
CA TYR A 167 -11.39 5.30 1.45
C TYR A 167 -10.88 3.87 1.70
N ILE A 168 -9.62 3.63 1.35
CA ILE A 168 -8.93 2.37 1.65
C ILE A 168 -7.85 2.67 2.69
N ALA A 169 -7.75 1.81 3.70
CA ALA A 169 -6.69 1.92 4.70
C ALA A 169 -5.36 1.47 4.08
N VAL A 170 -4.34 2.32 4.14
CA VAL A 170 -3.06 2.07 3.47
C VAL A 170 -2.00 1.73 4.51
N THR A 171 -1.25 0.65 4.28
CA THR A 171 -0.18 0.19 5.20
C THR A 171 1.20 0.55 4.67
N GLY A 172 1.39 0.53 3.36
CA GLY A 172 2.71 0.58 2.74
C GLY A 172 3.50 -0.74 2.87
N ASP A 173 2.92 -1.77 3.47
CA ASP A 173 3.56 -3.08 3.62
C ASP A 173 3.47 -3.83 2.29
N THR A 174 4.42 -3.55 1.41
CA THR A 174 4.44 -4.11 0.05
C THR A 174 4.53 -5.63 0.11
N TRP A 175 3.61 -6.29 -0.59
CA TRP A 175 3.59 -7.74 -0.69
C TRP A 175 4.65 -8.22 -1.68
N GLY A 176 5.54 -9.10 -1.23
CA GLY A 176 6.63 -9.65 -2.02
C GLY A 176 7.49 -8.55 -2.68
N ASP A 177 7.85 -8.80 -3.94
CA ASP A 177 8.64 -7.88 -4.77
C ASP A 177 7.78 -7.14 -5.80
N THR A 178 6.48 -6.92 -5.51
CA THR A 178 5.60 -6.19 -6.42
C THR A 178 6.12 -4.78 -6.71
N PRO A 179 5.95 -4.26 -7.94
CA PRO A 179 6.47 -2.96 -8.29
C PRO A 179 5.76 -1.86 -7.49
N ARG A 180 6.49 -0.80 -7.13
CA ARG A 180 5.96 0.35 -6.39
C ARG A 180 5.38 1.40 -7.33
N ARG A 181 4.46 0.97 -8.20
CA ARG A 181 3.79 1.81 -9.21
C ARG A 181 2.39 1.27 -9.47
N LEU A 182 1.50 2.11 -10.00
CA LEU A 182 0.17 1.66 -10.40
C LEU A 182 0.20 1.12 -11.84
N GLY A 183 -0.26 -0.12 -12.03
CA GLY A 183 -0.45 -0.76 -13.33
C GLY A 183 -1.89 -0.64 -13.83
N ASP A 184 -2.15 -1.16 -15.03
CA ASP A 184 -3.48 -1.26 -15.62
C ASP A 184 -4.21 -2.51 -15.11
N LEU A 185 -5.38 -2.32 -14.52
CA LEU A 185 -6.25 -3.38 -13.99
C LEU A 185 -7.50 -3.61 -14.83
N SER A 186 -7.64 -2.95 -15.98
CA SER A 186 -8.86 -3.01 -16.82
C SER A 186 -9.22 -4.45 -17.20
N ALA A 187 -8.23 -5.27 -17.58
CA ALA A 187 -8.46 -6.65 -17.98
C ALA A 187 -8.98 -7.52 -16.81
N VAL A 188 -8.38 -7.41 -15.62
CA VAL A 188 -8.83 -8.18 -14.44
C VAL A 188 -10.17 -7.68 -13.91
N ILE A 189 -10.43 -6.37 -13.97
CA ILE A 189 -11.73 -5.80 -13.61
C ILE A 189 -12.81 -6.34 -14.54
N HIS A 190 -12.61 -6.30 -15.87
CA HIS A 190 -13.58 -6.84 -16.83
C HIS A 190 -13.82 -8.35 -16.64
N ALA A 191 -12.82 -9.11 -16.23
CA ALA A 191 -12.98 -10.54 -15.96
C ALA A 191 -13.75 -10.85 -14.67
N LEU A 192 -13.86 -9.88 -13.74
CA LEU A 192 -14.53 -10.03 -12.46
C LEU A 192 -15.98 -9.51 -12.47
N LEU A 193 -16.35 -8.67 -13.44
CA LEU A 193 -17.70 -8.11 -13.60
C LEU A 193 -18.59 -9.02 -14.47
#